data_AF-A0A9Q0NH53-F1
#
_entry.id   AF-A0A9Q0NH53-F1
#
_cell.length_a   1.000
_cell.length_b   1.000
_cell.length_c   1.000
_cell.angle_alpha   90.00
_cell.angle_beta   90.00
_cell.angle_gamma   90.00
#
_symmetry.space_group_name_H-M   'P 1'
#
loop_
_entity.id
_entity.type
_entity.pdbx_description
1 polymer ?
#
loop_
_entity_poly.entity_id
_entity_poly.type
_entity_poly.pdbx_seq_one_letter_code
_entity_poly.pdbx_strand_id
1 'polypeptide(L)'
;MDEVIIDEVLVCGSVVDESKYVAKQPKTTNKQIKKIIDTMQENEKLEFTDVMWSDLSNELNELGPPIHSIKEWRKVWSNYKYNHKKSRISARSIEEESRVARTAPTAMESIPWEDAFKSFRSEFNKKFESIVQNQQRFLNQQQEIIDNQNQILQNQKVLLEQTKCCHPNKE
;
A
#
# COMPACT_ATOMS: atom_id res chain seq x y z
N MET A 1 -44.64 68.80 14.37
CA MET A 1 -43.39 69.18 13.69
C MET A 1 -42.34 68.18 14.12
N ASP A 2 -41.91 67.19 13.36
CA ASP A 2 -42.28 66.69 12.04
C ASP A 2 -41.99 65.18 12.05
N GLU A 3 -42.87 64.40 11.44
CA GLU A 3 -42.69 62.97 11.21
C GLU A 3 -41.65 62.78 10.11
N VAL A 4 -40.57 62.04 10.39
CA VAL A 4 -39.58 61.64 9.37
C VAL A 4 -40.01 60.28 8.83
N ILE A 5 -40.62 60.29 7.66
CA ILE A 5 -40.92 59.12 6.83
C ILE A 5 -39.60 58.63 6.25
N ILE A 6 -39.18 57.41 6.59
CA ILE A 6 -38.06 56.74 5.95
C ILE A 6 -38.65 55.81 4.90
N ASP A 7 -38.48 56.18 3.63
CA ASP A 7 -38.86 55.38 2.47
C ASP A 7 -38.09 54.05 2.47
N GLU A 8 -38.86 52.96 2.54
CA GLU A 8 -38.42 51.59 2.41
C GLU A 8 -38.15 51.29 0.92
N VAL A 9 -36.90 51.51 0.49
CA VAL A 9 -36.44 51.14 -0.85
C VAL A 9 -36.29 49.62 -0.92
N LEU A 10 -37.31 48.97 -1.49
CA LEU A 10 -37.32 47.56 -1.84
C LEU A 10 -36.29 47.30 -2.96
N VAL A 11 -35.05 46.94 -2.60
CA VAL A 11 -34.04 46.47 -3.55
C VAL A 11 -34.39 45.03 -3.95
N CYS A 12 -34.86 44.86 -5.19
CA CYS A 12 -34.99 43.54 -5.83
C CYS A 12 -33.60 42.89 -5.95
N GLY A 13 -33.23 42.10 -4.93
CA GLY A 13 -32.10 41.19 -5.00
C GLY A 13 -32.44 40.02 -5.91
N SER A 14 -31.97 40.08 -7.16
CA SER A 14 -31.91 38.92 -8.04
C SER A 14 -31.11 37.82 -7.36
N VAL A 15 -31.77 36.73 -6.96
CA VAL A 15 -31.13 35.50 -6.47
C VAL A 15 -30.34 34.91 -7.64
N VAL A 16 -29.05 35.22 -7.69
CA VAL A 16 -28.14 34.57 -8.62
C VAL A 16 -27.89 33.17 -8.08
N ASP A 17 -28.33 32.17 -8.83
CA ASP A 17 -28.12 30.75 -8.54
C ASP A 17 -26.60 30.44 -8.59
N GLU A 18 -25.93 30.56 -7.44
CA GLU A 18 -24.49 30.31 -7.24
C GLU A 18 -24.09 28.82 -7.36
N SER A 19 -25.04 27.91 -7.66
CA SER A 19 -24.82 26.46 -7.63
C SER A 19 -23.97 25.87 -8.78
N LYS A 20 -23.39 26.69 -9.68
CA LYS A 20 -22.70 26.17 -10.89
C LYS A 20 -21.20 26.45 -11.02
N TYR A 21 -20.57 27.14 -10.07
CA TYR A 21 -19.12 27.28 -10.08
C TYR A 21 -18.47 26.18 -9.24
N VAL A 22 -18.43 24.95 -9.75
CA VAL A 22 -17.51 23.93 -9.22
C VAL A 22 -16.10 24.38 -9.56
N ALA A 23 -15.49 25.14 -8.64
CA ALA A 23 -14.10 25.54 -8.74
C ALA A 23 -13.25 24.29 -9.01
N LYS A 24 -12.56 24.26 -10.15
CA LYS A 24 -11.65 23.16 -10.49
C LYS A 24 -10.62 23.10 -9.37
N GLN A 25 -10.66 22.02 -8.59
CA GLN A 25 -9.75 21.81 -7.47
C GLN A 25 -8.30 22.02 -7.94
N PRO A 26 -7.50 22.81 -7.19
CA PRO A 26 -6.11 23.08 -7.55
C PRO A 26 -5.34 21.78 -7.72
N LYS A 27 -4.56 21.69 -8.81
CA LYS A 27 -3.78 20.48 -9.12
C LYS A 27 -2.62 20.37 -8.14
N THR A 28 -2.39 19.15 -7.66
CA THR A 28 -1.24 18.78 -6.82
C THR A 28 0.07 19.26 -7.45
N THR A 29 0.96 19.84 -6.63
CA THR A 29 2.24 20.38 -7.12
C THR A 29 3.26 19.27 -7.39
N ASN A 30 4.22 19.54 -8.27
CA ASN A 30 5.32 18.60 -8.56
C ASN A 30 6.17 18.27 -7.31
N LYS A 31 6.32 19.22 -6.38
CA LYS A 31 7.04 19.00 -5.12
C LYS A 31 6.35 17.95 -4.26
N GLN A 32 5.03 18.07 -4.10
CA GLN A 32 4.21 17.10 -3.37
C GLN A 32 4.21 15.72 -4.06
N ILE A 33 4.07 15.69 -5.38
CA ILE A 33 4.13 14.43 -6.16
C ILE A 33 5.47 13.73 -5.96
N LYS A 34 6.58 14.46 -6.08
CA LYS A 34 7.93 13.90 -5.90
C LYS A 34 8.09 13.30 -4.51
N LYS A 35 7.70 14.03 -3.46
CA LYS A 35 7.78 13.56 -2.07
C LYS A 35 6.98 12.28 -1.85
N ILE A 36 5.75 12.19 -2.38
CA ILE A 36 4.96 10.94 -2.36
C ILE A 36 5.72 9.78 -2.99
N ILE A 37 6.34 10.00 -4.15
CA ILE A 37 7.04 8.94 -4.89
C ILE A 37 8.23 8.45 -4.08
N ASP A 38 9.06 9.36 -3.60
CA ASP A 38 10.28 9.05 -2.85
C ASP A 38 9.93 8.21 -1.60
N THR A 39 8.97 8.67 -0.79
CA THR A 39 8.53 7.96 0.42
C THR A 39 7.89 6.60 0.12
N MET A 40 7.13 6.48 -0.97
CA MET A 40 6.49 5.22 -1.34
C MET A 40 7.47 4.20 -1.93
N GLN A 41 8.52 4.66 -2.61
CA GLN A 41 9.57 3.79 -3.14
C GLN A 41 10.49 3.26 -2.04
N GLU A 42 10.83 4.10 -1.06
CA GLU A 42 11.60 3.69 0.12
C GLU A 42 10.88 2.59 0.92
N ASN A 43 9.54 2.61 0.90
CA ASN A 43 8.69 1.66 1.63
C ASN A 43 8.02 0.61 0.72
N GLU A 44 8.50 0.39 -0.51
CA GLU A 44 7.82 -0.48 -1.50
C GLU A 44 7.58 -1.92 -1.00
N LYS A 45 8.43 -2.40 -0.07
CA LYS A 45 8.36 -3.76 0.49
C LYS A 45 7.38 -3.90 1.67
N LEU A 46 6.90 -2.80 2.25
CA LEU A 46 6.02 -2.79 3.41
C LEU A 46 4.62 -2.33 3.01
N GLU A 47 3.60 -2.94 3.61
CA GLU A 47 2.23 -2.42 3.46
C GLU A 47 2.12 -1.08 4.18
N PHE A 48 1.72 -0.04 3.43
CA PHE A 48 1.60 1.31 3.95
C PHE A 48 0.34 1.44 4.81
N THR A 49 0.53 1.53 6.13
CA THR A 49 -0.57 1.56 7.11
C THR A 49 -1.28 2.91 7.16
N ASP A 50 -2.46 2.97 7.79
CA ASP A 50 -3.21 4.21 7.95
C ASP A 50 -2.42 5.28 8.73
N VAL A 51 -1.58 4.87 9.69
CA VAL A 51 -0.72 5.78 10.47
C VAL A 51 0.32 6.43 9.56
N MET A 52 1.02 5.64 8.75
CA MET A 52 2.01 6.16 7.78
C MET A 52 1.37 7.11 6.76
N TRP A 53 0.14 6.81 6.34
CA TRP A 53 -0.62 7.71 5.46
C TRP A 53 -0.98 9.03 6.13
N SER A 54 -1.27 9.02 7.42
CA SER A 54 -1.55 10.24 8.20
C SER A 54 -0.31 11.12 8.27
N ASP A 55 0.83 10.54 8.65
CA ASP A 55 2.10 11.29 8.76
C ASP A 55 2.53 11.88 7.43
N LEU A 56 2.49 11.07 6.36
CA LEU A 56 2.79 11.52 5.00
C LEU A 56 1.82 12.62 4.53
N SER A 57 0.53 12.52 4.87
CA SER A 57 -0.45 13.55 4.52
C SER A 57 -0.12 14.90 5.17
N ASN A 58 0.36 14.89 6.42
CA ASN A 58 0.77 16.10 7.12
C ASN A 58 2.00 16.72 6.44
N GLU A 59 3.05 15.91 6.20
CA GLU A 59 4.26 16.37 5.51
C GLU A 59 3.96 16.99 4.13
N LEU A 60 3.03 16.40 3.37
CA LEU A 60 2.68 16.90 2.03
C LEU A 60 1.87 18.21 2.08
N ASN A 61 1.03 18.38 3.09
CA ASN A 61 0.25 19.59 3.29
C ASN A 61 1.13 20.74 3.80
N GLU A 62 2.21 20.44 4.52
CA GLU A 62 3.23 21.42 4.92
C GLU A 62 4.03 21.99 3.73
N LEU A 63 4.13 21.26 2.62
CA LEU A 63 4.77 21.75 1.38
C LEU A 63 3.99 22.87 0.67
N GLY A 64 2.80 23.20 1.19
CA GLY A 64 1.94 24.27 0.72
C GLY A 64 0.70 23.79 -0.04
N PRO A 65 -0.13 24.72 -0.53
CA PRO A 65 -1.33 24.39 -1.27
C PRO A 65 -1.02 23.64 -2.59
N PRO A 66 -1.91 22.74 -3.06
CA PRO A 66 -3.19 22.36 -2.45
C PRO A 66 -3.04 21.44 -1.23
N ILE A 67 -3.92 21.65 -0.25
CA ILE A 67 -4.07 20.78 0.91
C ILE A 67 -5.06 19.68 0.53
N HIS A 68 -4.68 18.42 0.75
CA HIS A 68 -5.52 17.28 0.47
C HIS A 68 -5.73 16.44 1.74
N SER A 69 -6.88 15.77 1.80
CA SER A 69 -7.16 14.72 2.77
C SER A 69 -6.39 13.43 2.44
N ILE A 70 -6.24 12.55 3.43
CA ILE A 70 -5.61 11.23 3.24
C ILE A 70 -6.24 10.45 2.07
N LYS A 71 -7.58 10.50 1.93
CA LYS A 71 -8.30 9.82 0.84
C LYS A 71 -7.92 10.37 -0.53
N GLU A 72 -7.75 11.67 -0.64
CA GLU A 72 -7.33 12.33 -1.89
C GLU A 72 -5.87 12.03 -2.21
N TRP A 73 -4.98 12.02 -1.22
CA TRP A 73 -3.59 11.61 -1.41
C TRP A 73 -3.46 10.16 -1.90
N ARG A 74 -4.25 9.24 -1.35
CA ARG A 74 -4.35 7.86 -1.86
C ARG A 74 -4.77 7.84 -3.33
N LYS A 75 -5.76 8.66 -3.71
CA LYS A 75 -6.23 8.76 -5.10
C LYS A 75 -5.13 9.32 -6.02
N VAL A 76 -4.40 10.33 -5.60
CA VAL A 76 -3.24 10.89 -6.34
C VAL A 76 -2.21 9.80 -6.59
N TRP A 77 -1.87 9.02 -5.57
CA TRP A 77 -0.92 7.90 -5.70
C TRP A 77 -1.42 6.79 -6.62
N SER A 78 -2.67 6.37 -6.48
CA SER A 78 -3.29 5.37 -7.37
C SER A 78 -3.26 5.82 -8.83
N ASN A 79 -3.60 7.08 -9.10
CA ASN A 79 -3.55 7.66 -10.43
C ASN A 79 -2.12 7.69 -10.99
N TYR A 80 -1.15 8.07 -10.16
CA TYR A 80 0.26 8.05 -10.53
C TYR A 80 0.71 6.63 -10.92
N LYS A 81 0.44 5.63 -10.07
CA LYS A 81 0.76 4.21 -10.36
C LYS A 81 0.14 3.72 -11.66
N TYR A 82 -1.12 4.05 -11.91
CA TYR A 82 -1.82 3.67 -13.14
C TYR A 82 -1.16 4.29 -14.38
N ASN A 83 -0.91 5.60 -14.35
CA ASN A 83 -0.31 6.32 -15.47
C ASN A 83 1.13 5.88 -15.73
N HIS A 84 1.90 5.61 -14.68
CA HIS A 84 3.28 5.13 -14.80
C HIS A 84 3.37 3.68 -15.33
N LYS A 85 2.40 2.82 -15.02
CA LYS A 85 2.30 1.49 -15.66
C LYS A 85 1.93 1.61 -17.14
N LYS A 86 1.00 2.51 -17.47
CA LYS A 86 0.54 2.72 -18.86
C LYS A 86 1.66 3.27 -19.76
N SER A 87 2.47 4.21 -19.29
CA SER A 87 3.58 4.78 -20.08
C SER A 87 4.67 3.75 -20.41
N ARG A 88 4.93 2.79 -19.51
CA ARG A 88 5.87 1.68 -19.76
C ARG A 88 5.38 0.72 -20.85
N ILE A 89 4.06 0.51 -20.95
CA ILE A 89 3.48 -0.36 -21.96
C ILE A 89 3.52 0.32 -23.33
N SER A 90 3.18 1.61 -23.41
CA SER A 90 3.23 2.35 -24.69
C SER A 90 4.65 2.57 -25.20
N ALA A 91 5.63 2.79 -24.32
CA ALA A 91 7.03 2.96 -24.72
C ALA A 91 7.62 1.67 -25.34
N ARG A 92 7.23 0.49 -24.82
CA ARG A 92 7.62 -0.81 -25.41
C ARG A 92 7.06 -1.01 -26.80
N SER A 93 5.81 -0.63 -27.05
CA SER A 93 5.20 -0.77 -28.37
C SER A 93 5.92 0.05 -29.46
N ILE A 94 6.48 1.20 -29.11
CA ILE A 94 7.17 2.09 -30.07
C ILE A 94 8.63 1.64 -30.35
N GLU A 95 9.31 1.05 -29.37
CA GLU A 95 10.66 0.47 -29.56
C GLU A 95 10.64 -0.85 -30.34
N GLU A 96 9.61 -1.69 -30.17
CA GLU A 96 9.45 -2.94 -30.90
C GLU A 96 9.25 -2.68 -32.41
N GLU A 97 8.43 -1.68 -32.76
CA GLU A 97 8.16 -1.30 -34.15
C GLU A 97 9.40 -0.70 -34.85
N SER A 98 10.28 -0.05 -34.08
CA SER A 98 11.54 0.51 -34.59
C SER A 98 12.66 -0.53 -34.76
N ARG A 99 12.61 -1.68 -34.06
CA ARG A 99 13.59 -2.77 -34.18
C ARG A 99 13.28 -3.77 -35.29
N VAL A 100 12.01 -4.01 -35.60
CA VAL A 100 11.59 -4.94 -36.67
C VAL A 100 12.01 -4.44 -38.06
N ALA A 101 12.29 -3.15 -38.23
CA ALA A 101 12.63 -2.58 -39.54
C ALA A 101 14.13 -2.71 -39.96
N ARG A 102 15.06 -3.20 -39.13
CA ARG A 102 16.51 -3.16 -39.47
C ARG A 102 17.32 -4.45 -39.36
N THR A 103 16.76 -5.55 -38.89
CA THR A 103 17.50 -6.82 -38.89
C THR A 103 16.53 -7.95 -39.23
N ALA A 104 16.49 -8.34 -40.50
CA ALA A 104 16.09 -9.68 -40.87
C ALA A 104 17.33 -10.58 -40.72
N PRO A 105 17.40 -11.45 -39.69
CA PRO A 105 18.47 -12.43 -39.59
C PRO A 105 18.00 -13.70 -40.29
N THR A 106 18.75 -14.09 -41.31
CA THR A 106 18.83 -15.44 -41.84
C THR A 106 18.83 -16.46 -40.70
N ALA A 107 17.84 -17.36 -40.71
CA ALA A 107 17.72 -18.62 -39.98
C ALA A 107 18.78 -18.89 -38.90
N MET A 108 18.62 -18.25 -37.75
CA MET A 108 19.30 -18.62 -36.52
C MET A 108 18.33 -19.55 -35.78
N GLU A 109 18.70 -20.82 -35.65
CA GLU A 109 17.92 -21.88 -35.01
C GLU A 109 17.25 -21.36 -33.74
N SER A 110 15.93 -21.20 -33.80
CA SER A 110 15.14 -20.80 -32.65
C SER A 110 15.24 -21.92 -31.63
N ILE A 111 16.01 -21.73 -30.57
CA ILE A 111 15.74 -22.42 -29.32
C ILE A 111 14.26 -22.11 -29.01
N PRO A 112 13.36 -23.09 -29.03
CA PRO A 112 11.94 -22.84 -28.85
C PRO A 112 11.77 -22.18 -27.50
N TRP A 113 11.24 -20.96 -27.50
CA TRP A 113 11.00 -20.19 -26.29
C TRP A 113 10.14 -20.97 -25.27
N GLU A 114 9.37 -21.95 -25.75
CA GLU A 114 8.65 -22.94 -24.95
C GLU A 114 9.57 -23.73 -24.00
N ASP A 115 10.76 -24.15 -24.43
CA ASP A 115 11.65 -24.97 -23.61
C ASP A 115 12.38 -24.12 -22.56
N ALA A 116 12.77 -22.89 -22.92
CA ALA A 116 13.28 -21.91 -21.97
C ALA A 116 12.22 -21.56 -20.90
N PHE A 117 10.96 -21.38 -21.32
CA PHE A 117 9.86 -21.08 -20.41
C PHE A 117 9.51 -22.26 -19.49
N LYS A 118 9.49 -23.48 -20.02
CA LYS A 118 9.32 -24.71 -19.22
C LYS A 118 10.42 -24.85 -18.16
N SER A 119 11.67 -24.61 -18.55
CA SER A 119 12.81 -24.65 -17.63
C SER A 119 12.66 -23.63 -16.49
N PHE A 120 12.39 -22.37 -16.84
CA PHE A 120 12.15 -21.31 -15.86
C PHE A 120 10.99 -21.65 -14.91
N ARG A 121 9.86 -22.11 -15.44
CA ARG A 121 8.68 -22.48 -14.63
C ARG A 121 9.01 -23.63 -13.68
N SER A 122 9.80 -24.60 -14.12
CA SER A 122 10.27 -25.71 -13.29
C SER A 122 11.14 -25.22 -12.13
N GLU A 123 12.13 -24.36 -12.39
CA GLU A 123 12.97 -23.78 -11.35
C GLU A 123 12.18 -22.90 -10.38
N PHE A 124 11.27 -22.08 -10.90
CA PHE A 124 10.39 -21.25 -10.11
C PHE A 124 9.53 -22.10 -9.16
N ASN A 125 8.90 -23.16 -9.67
CA ASN A 125 8.09 -24.06 -8.86
C ASN A 125 8.94 -24.75 -7.78
N LYS A 126 10.15 -25.22 -8.11
CA LYS A 126 11.06 -25.80 -7.11
C LYS A 126 11.39 -24.82 -5.98
N LYS A 127 11.66 -23.57 -6.32
CA LYS A 127 11.94 -22.51 -5.33
C LYS A 127 10.70 -22.22 -4.47
N PHE A 128 9.53 -22.16 -5.09
CA PHE A 128 8.26 -21.94 -4.40
C PHE A 128 7.96 -23.07 -3.41
N GLU A 129 8.06 -24.33 -3.83
CA GLU A 129 7.88 -25.50 -2.95
C GLU A 129 8.85 -25.48 -1.77
N SER A 130 10.12 -25.12 -2.00
CA SER A 130 11.10 -24.98 -0.92
C SER A 130 10.70 -23.92 0.11
N ILE A 131 10.14 -22.78 -0.33
CA ILE A 131 9.66 -21.73 0.57
C ILE A 131 8.47 -22.25 1.40
N VAL A 132 7.51 -22.92 0.78
CA VAL A 132 6.35 -23.50 1.46
C VAL A 132 6.79 -24.53 2.50
N GLN A 133 7.74 -25.41 2.15
CA GLN A 133 8.30 -26.38 3.09
C GLN A 133 9.03 -25.74 4.26
N ASN A 134 9.76 -24.64 4.04
CA ASN A 134 10.42 -23.91 5.12
C ASN A 134 9.41 -23.28 6.08
N GLN A 135 8.35 -22.69 5.55
CA GLN A 135 7.26 -22.14 6.35
C GLN A 135 6.57 -23.22 7.18
N GLN A 136 6.29 -24.39 6.59
CA GLN A 136 5.70 -25.51 7.31
C GLN A 136 6.61 -26.01 8.45
N ARG A 137 7.93 -26.11 8.20
CA ARG A 137 8.89 -26.49 9.24
C ARG A 137 8.90 -25.51 10.41
N PHE A 138 8.85 -24.21 10.11
CA PHE A 138 8.78 -23.18 11.14
C PHE A 138 7.50 -23.32 11.99
N LEU A 139 6.35 -23.53 11.36
CA LEU A 139 5.09 -23.75 12.09
C LEU A 139 5.13 -24.98 12.98
N ASN A 140 5.70 -26.09 12.49
CA ASN A 140 5.87 -27.31 13.28
C ASN A 140 6.78 -27.08 14.50
N GLN A 141 7.87 -26.31 14.34
CA GLN A 141 8.75 -25.95 15.45
C GLN A 141 8.04 -25.07 16.49
N GLN A 142 7.20 -24.12 16.06
CA GLN A 142 6.40 -23.33 16.98
C GLN A 142 5.42 -24.19 17.78
N GLN A 143 4.80 -25.19 17.14
CA GLN A 143 3.89 -26.11 17.82
C GLN A 143 4.64 -26.94 18.88
N GLU A 144 5.82 -27.47 18.56
CA GLU A 144 6.64 -28.24 19.51
C GLU A 144 7.03 -27.39 20.73
N ILE A 145 7.38 -26.11 20.53
CA ILE A 145 7.68 -25.18 21.61
C ILE A 145 6.46 -25.00 22.54
N ILE A 146 5.27 -24.83 21.96
CA ILE A 146 4.01 -24.68 22.73
C ILE A 146 3.72 -25.95 23.54
N ASP A 147 3.87 -27.13 22.93
CA ASP A 147 3.63 -28.40 23.60
C ASP A 147 4.60 -28.61 24.78
N ASN A 148 5.88 -28.29 24.58
CA ASN A 148 6.90 -28.31 25.63
C ASN A 148 6.56 -27.35 26.78
N GLN A 149 6.10 -26.13 26.48
CA GLN A 149 5.68 -25.16 27.50
C GLN A 149 4.48 -25.68 28.30
N ASN A 150 3.49 -26.28 27.63
CA ASN A 150 2.34 -26.88 28.30
C ASN A 150 2.76 -28.03 29.23
N GLN A 151 3.70 -28.87 28.81
CA GLN A 151 4.22 -29.94 29.66
C GLN A 151 4.94 -29.40 30.91
N ILE A 152 5.76 -28.36 30.75
CA ILE A 152 6.43 -27.70 31.88
C ILE A 152 5.40 -27.15 32.87
N LEU A 153 4.34 -26.50 32.40
CA LEU A 153 3.27 -25.98 33.25
C LEU A 153 2.54 -27.09 34.02
N GLN A 154 2.26 -28.24 33.38
CA GLN A 154 1.67 -29.38 34.08
C GLN A 154 2.60 -29.94 35.15
N ASN A 155 3.89 -30.10 34.85
CA ASN A 155 4.87 -30.57 35.83
C ASN A 155 4.97 -29.63 37.04
N GLN A 156 4.98 -28.32 36.81
CA GLN A 156 4.96 -27.31 37.88
C GLN A 156 3.70 -27.42 38.75
N LYS A 157 2.54 -27.66 38.14
CA LYS A 157 1.28 -27.85 38.87
C LYS A 157 1.34 -29.06 39.81
N VAL A 158 1.87 -30.19 39.33
CA VAL A 158 2.02 -31.42 40.15
C VAL A 158 2.95 -31.18 41.33
N LEU A 159 4.08 -30.48 41.12
CA LEU A 159 5.02 -30.15 42.22
C LEU A 159 4.37 -29.24 43.28
N LEU A 160 3.57 -28.27 42.85
CA LEU A 160 2.82 -27.40 43.77
C LEU A 160 1.77 -28.17 44.59
N GLU A 161 1.13 -29.18 44.01
CA GLU A 161 0.20 -30.04 44.73
C GLU A 161 0.93 -30.94 45.75
N GLN A 162 2.10 -31.47 45.39
CA GLN A 162 2.92 -32.30 46.29
C GLN A 162 3.47 -31.52 47.49
N THR A 163 3.92 -30.28 47.27
CA THR A 163 4.46 -29.43 48.35
C THR A 163 3.41 -29.07 49.41
N LYS A 164 2.13 -28.96 49.04
CA LYS A 164 1.03 -28.74 49.99
C LYS A 164 0.83 -29.91 50.95
N CYS A 165 1.10 -31.14 50.53
CA CYS A 165 0.89 -32.34 51.35
C CYS A 165 2.01 -32.56 52.39
N CYS A 166 3.22 -32.05 52.16
CA CYS A 166 4.40 -32.34 52.98
C CYS A 166 4.65 -31.33 54.12
N HIS A 167 3.82 -30.31 54.30
CA HIS A 167 3.89 -29.39 55.44
C HIS A 167 2.57 -29.45 56.22
N PRO A 168 2.33 -30.53 56.99
CA PRO A 168 1.24 -30.51 57.96
C PRO A 168 1.52 -29.36 58.93
N ASN A 169 0.58 -28.42 59.03
CA ASN A 169 0.64 -27.28 59.93
C ASN A 169 1.10 -27.75 61.31
N LYS A 170 2.32 -27.37 61.71
CA LYS A 170 2.74 -27.38 63.10
C LYS A 170 2.14 -26.13 63.73
N GLU A 171 0.87 -26.22 64.08
CA GLU A 171 0.28 -25.36 65.11
C GLU A 171 0.71 -25.86 66.50
#